data_AF-A0A238HAK0-F1
#
_entry.id   AF-A0A238HAK0-F1
#
_cell.length_a   1.000
_cell.length_b   1.000
_cell.length_c   1.000
_cell.angle_alpha   90.00
_cell.angle_beta   90.00
_cell.angle_gamma   90.00
#
_symmetry.space_group_name_H-M   'P 1'
#
loop_
_entity.id
_entity.type
_entity.pdbx_description
1 polymer ?
#
loop_
_entity_poly.entity_id
_entity_poly.type
_entity_poly.pdbx_seq_one_letter_code
_entity_poly.pdbx_strand_id
1 'polypeptide(L)' 'MQNAWASYRGAPASTERSDALSKALKRYGCKFVGSTICYALMQAIGMVNDHETSCPCHARCAALGKKISKRHATE' A
#
# COMPACT_ATOMS: atom_id res chain seq x y z
N MET A 1 -2.55 4.80 -0.59
CA MET A 1 -3.23 4.46 -1.88
C MET A 1 -4.50 3.71 -1.54
N GLN A 2 -5.61 4.04 -2.19
CA GLN A 2 -6.91 3.42 -1.93
C GLN A 2 -7.41 2.76 -3.20
N ASN A 3 -7.33 1.42 -3.28
CA ASN A 3 -7.81 0.67 -4.43
C ASN A 3 -9.21 0.10 -4.17
N ALA A 4 -9.82 -0.44 -5.23
CA ALA A 4 -11.18 -0.97 -5.21
C ALA A 4 -11.26 -2.28 -6.01
N TRP A 5 -10.47 -3.27 -5.60
CA TRP A 5 -10.45 -4.59 -6.23
C TRP A 5 -11.71 -5.37 -5.87
N ALA A 6 -12.45 -5.87 -6.87
CA ALA A 6 -13.51 -6.83 -6.63
C ALA A 6 -12.96 -8.20 -6.18
N SER A 7 -11.76 -8.55 -6.66
CA SER A 7 -11.00 -9.73 -6.22
C SER A 7 -9.51 -9.43 -6.16
N TYR A 8 -8.81 -9.96 -5.15
CA TYR A 8 -7.36 -9.82 -4.99
C TYR A 8 -6.58 -10.39 -6.19
N ARG A 9 -7.18 -11.32 -6.94
CA ARG A 9 -6.56 -11.91 -8.14
C ARG A 9 -6.36 -10.90 -9.27
N GLY A 10 -7.13 -9.81 -9.28
CA GLY A 10 -6.96 -8.71 -10.23
C GLY A 10 -5.92 -7.68 -9.79
N ALA A 11 -5.42 -7.76 -8.55
CA ALA A 11 -4.40 -6.85 -8.06
C ALA A 11 -3.02 -7.21 -8.62
N PRO A 12 -2.17 -6.23 -8.96
CA PRO A 12 -0.82 -6.51 -9.46
C PRO A 12 0.08 -7.01 -8.32
N ALA A 13 1.14 -7.76 -8.67
CA ALA A 13 2.14 -8.19 -7.70
C ALA A 13 3.16 -7.10 -7.33
N SER A 14 3.21 -6.01 -8.11
CA SER A 14 4.12 -4.88 -7.92
C SER A 14 3.55 -3.63 -8.60
N THR A 15 4.01 -2.46 -8.19
CA THR A 15 3.64 -1.17 -8.78
C THR A 15 4.88 -0.30 -8.99
N GLU A 16 4.78 0.74 -9.81
CA GLU A 16 5.88 1.71 -9.99
C GLU A 16 6.37 2.30 -8.65
N ARG A 17 5.45 2.47 -7.68
CA ARG A 17 5.80 2.94 -6.33
C ARG A 17 6.59 1.90 -5.54
N SER A 18 6.26 0.61 -5.65
CA SER A 18 7.04 -0.44 -5.01
C SER A 18 8.39 -0.65 -5.70
N ASP A 19 8.49 -0.40 -7.00
CA ASP A 19 9.76 -0.39 -7.73
C ASP A 19 10.69 0.72 -7.23
N ALA A 20 10.14 1.93 -7.07
CA ALA A 20 10.87 3.07 -6.51
C ALA A 20 11.33 2.78 -5.07
N LEU A 21 10.46 2.23 -4.23
CA LEU A 21 10.79 1.84 -2.86
C LEU A 21 11.89 0.76 -2.83
N SER A 22 11.78 -0.28 -3.66
CA SER A 22 12.81 -1.32 -3.80
C SER A 22 14.16 -0.73 -4.17
N LYS A 23 14.20 0.20 -5.16
CA LYS A 23 15.42 0.90 -5.57
C LYS A 23 16.01 1.73 -4.42
N ALA A 24 15.17 2.47 -3.70
CA ALA A 24 15.62 3.29 -2.56
C ALA A 24 16.21 2.42 -1.45
N LEU A 25 15.50 1.37 -1.03
CA LEU A 25 15.96 0.47 0.04
C LEU A 25 17.26 -0.27 -0.34
N LYS A 26 17.41 -0.68 -1.60
CA LYS A 26 18.68 -1.24 -2.10
C LYS A 26 19.84 -0.26 -1.98
N ARG A 27 19.60 1.03 -2.26
CA ARG A 27 20.63 2.10 -2.09
C ARG A 27 21.00 2.31 -0.62
N TYR A 28 20.06 2.12 0.31
CA TYR A 28 20.33 2.13 1.74
C TYR A 28 20.97 0.84 2.28
N GLY A 29 21.34 -0.10 1.40
CA GLY A 29 22.02 -1.34 1.77
C GLY A 29 21.10 -2.48 2.20
N CYS A 30 19.78 -2.29 2.20
CA CYS A 30 18.82 -3.34 2.54
C CYS A 30 18.91 -4.50 1.52
N LYS A 31 18.78 -5.73 2.02
CA LYS A 31 18.72 -6.96 1.23
C LYS A 31 17.32 -7.55 1.30
N PHE A 32 16.98 -8.41 0.34
CA PHE A 32 15.66 -9.05 0.27
C PHE A 32 14.48 -8.06 0.15
N VAL A 33 14.71 -6.94 -0.54
CA VAL A 33 13.75 -5.85 -0.76
C VAL A 33 13.36 -5.76 -2.23
N GLY A 34 12.97 -6.88 -2.84
CA GLY A 34 12.43 -6.89 -4.22
C GLY A 34 11.12 -6.08 -4.32
N SER A 35 10.72 -5.67 -5.53
CA SER A 35 9.52 -4.84 -5.71
C SER A 35 8.25 -5.50 -5.18
N THR A 36 8.06 -6.80 -5.43
CA THR A 36 6.93 -7.57 -4.87
C THR A 36 6.93 -7.58 -3.35
N ILE A 37 8.10 -7.73 -2.71
CA ILE A 37 8.24 -7.68 -1.25
C ILE A 37 7.88 -6.27 -0.74
N CYS A 38 8.33 -5.23 -1.44
CA CYS A 38 8.01 -3.85 -1.11
C CYS A 38 6.52 -3.57 -1.25
N TYR A 39 5.86 -4.11 -2.29
CA TYR A 39 4.41 -3.95 -2.46
C TYR A 39 3.63 -4.66 -1.36
N ALA A 40 4.00 -5.91 -1.03
CA ALA A 40 3.43 -6.65 0.08
C ALA A 40 3.62 -5.91 1.43
N LEU A 41 4.80 -5.33 1.66
CA LEU A 41 5.06 -4.48 2.82
C LEU A 41 4.11 -3.27 2.82
N MET A 42 4.02 -2.54 1.72
CA MET A 42 3.14 -1.37 1.58
C MET A 42 1.67 -1.70 1.87
N GLN A 43 1.20 -2.88 1.46
CA GLN A 43 -0.13 -3.38 1.81
C GLN A 43 -0.24 -3.65 3.32
N ALA A 44 0.73 -4.38 3.90
CA ALA A 44 0.71 -4.78 5.31
C ALA A 44 0.76 -3.60 6.30
N ILE A 45 1.54 -2.57 5.99
CA ILE A 45 1.70 -1.39 6.86
C ILE A 45 0.72 -0.26 6.55
N GLY A 46 -0.25 -0.48 5.66
CA GLY A 46 -1.32 0.47 5.38
C GLY A 46 -0.94 1.65 4.48
N MET A 47 0.21 1.60 3.78
CA MET A 47 0.52 2.55 2.71
C MET A 47 -0.43 2.36 1.51
N VAL A 48 -0.92 1.13 1.31
CA VAL A 48 -1.92 0.74 0.31
C VAL A 48 -3.07 0.02 1.02
N ASN A 49 -4.30 0.42 0.74
CA ASN A 49 -5.49 -0.34 1.10
C ASN A 49 -5.92 -1.16 -0.13
N ASP A 50 -5.56 -2.43 -0.11
CA ASP A 50 -5.84 -3.43 -1.15
C ASP A 50 -6.85 -4.50 -0.70
N HIS A 51 -7.55 -4.26 0.42
CA HIS A 51 -8.69 -5.10 0.76
C HIS A 51 -9.66 -5.16 -0.44
N GLU A 52 -10.23 -6.35 -0.68
CA GLU A 52 -11.32 -6.49 -1.64
C GLU A 52 -12.50 -5.58 -1.22
N THR A 53 -13.28 -5.08 -2.17
CA THR A 53 -14.40 -4.18 -1.88
C THR A 53 -15.50 -4.84 -1.03
N SER A 54 -15.58 -6.17 -1.04
CA SER A 54 -16.47 -6.97 -0.19
C SER A 54 -15.91 -7.21 1.22
N CYS A 55 -14.64 -6.92 1.47
CA CYS A 55 -14.02 -7.12 2.77
C CYS A 55 -14.58 -6.12 3.80
N PRO A 56 -15.01 -6.55 5.00
CA PRO A 56 -15.54 -5.65 6.02
C PRO A 56 -14.53 -4.59 6.49
N CYS A 57 -13.23 -4.85 6.29
CA CYS A 57 -12.16 -3.90 6.62
C CYS A 57 -11.97 -2.80 5.57
N HIS A 58 -12.46 -2.96 4.33
CA HIS A 58 -12.18 -2.02 3.23
C HIS A 58 -12.64 -0.60 3.57
N ALA A 59 -13.91 -0.44 3.96
CA ALA A 59 -14.49 0.84 4.34
C ALA A 59 -13.82 1.44 5.59
N ARG A 60 -13.50 0.59 6.58
CA ARG A 60 -12.83 1.02 7.82
C ARG A 60 -11.43 1.58 7.52
N CYS A 61 -10.62 0.85 6.75
CA CYS A 61 -9.27 1.26 6.37
C CYS A 61 -9.31 2.54 5.50
N ALA A 62 -10.26 2.65 4.58
CA ALA A 62 -10.46 3.86 3.77
C ALA A 62 -10.78 5.10 4.63
N ALA A 63 -11.64 4.94 5.65
CA ALA A 63 -11.98 6.02 6.57
C ALA A 63 -10.77 6.47 7.41
N LEU A 64 -9.93 5.53 7.87
CA LEU A 64 -8.71 5.85 8.61
C LEU A 64 -7.71 6.63 7.77
N GLY A 65 -7.48 6.24 6.52
CA GLY A 65 -6.58 6.96 5.60
C GLY A 65 -7.02 8.41 5.34
N LYS A 66 -8.34 8.65 5.21
CA LYS A 66 -8.91 10.00 5.07
C LYS A 66 -8.68 10.84 6.34
N LYS A 67 -8.81 10.26 7.54
CA LYS A 67 -8.58 10.98 8.81
C LYS A 67 -7.13 11.43 8.94
N ILE A 68 -6.17 10.57 8.59
CA ILE A 68 -4.73 10.90 8.64
C ILE A 68 -4.43 12.06 7.69
N SER A 69 -4.93 12.00 6.46
CA SER A 69 -4.70 13.06 5.46
C SER A 69 -5.24 14.42 5.91
N LYS A 70 -6.38 14.43 6.61
CA LYS A 70 -6.96 15.67 7.16
C LYS A 70 -6.14 16.27 8.30
N ARG A 71 -5.51 15.45 9.15
CA ARG A 71 -4.65 15.94 10.25
C ARG A 71 -3.44 16.70 9.71
N HIS A 72 -2.76 16.13 8.72
CA HIS A 72 -1.59 16.77 8.09
C HIS A 72 -1.93 18.02 7.27
N ALA A 73 -3.19 18.22 6.87
CA ALA A 73 -3.62 19.43 6.16
C ALA A 73 -3.94 20.60 7.10
N THR A 74 -4.00 20.35 8.41
CA THR A 74 -4.28 21.34 9.45
C THR A 74 -3.04 21.71 10.28
N GLU A 75 -1.87 21.20 9.91
CA GLU A 75 -0.54 21.49 10.48
C GLU A 75 0.30 22.33 9.51
#